data_AF-A0A952SN64-F1
#
_entry.id   AF-A0A952SN64-F1
#
_cell.length_a   1.000
_cell.length_b   1.000
_cell.length_c   1.000
_cell.angle_alpha   90.00
_cell.angle_beta   90.00
_cell.angle_gamma   90.00
#
_symmetry.space_group_name_H-M   'P 1'
#
loop_
_entity.id
_entity.type
_entity.pdbx_description
1 polymer ?
#
loop_
_entity_poly.entity_id
_entity_poly.type
_entity_poly.pdbx_seq_one_letter_code
_entity_poly.pdbx_strand_id
1 'polypeptide(L)'
;MGGRRENGGFTLLEVLVVLAMLSILAAAAMVSHSHFVNHAKAVEAEVVLAEINRLEILYHANHGTYSSDVAAIGLTLAPTLKFYKVEVWLGDGGTSFQAAAIPLFGQRTQPALVLTHTREGTTLQKKEVGTLARQRGGGSLPVGMSSTAEGPMEISTGTPRKAQQEDCRKGGEATVAADGLLDMNFCLK
;
A
#
# COMPACT_ATOMS: atom_id res chain seq x y z
N MET A 1 0.61 34.80 -65.67
CA MET A 1 -0.05 34.91 -64.36
C MET A 1 0.89 34.35 -63.30
N GLY A 2 1.59 35.21 -62.55
CA GLY A 2 2.48 34.80 -61.47
C GLY A 2 1.90 35.25 -60.13
N GLY A 3 1.28 34.32 -59.39
CA GLY A 3 0.80 34.58 -58.03
C GLY A 3 2.00 34.79 -57.10
N ARG A 4 2.07 35.97 -56.45
CA ARG A 4 3.09 36.25 -55.43
C ARG A 4 2.89 35.31 -54.26
N ARG A 5 3.94 34.58 -53.90
CA ARG A 5 4.00 33.81 -52.66
C ARG A 5 4.27 34.78 -51.52
N GLU A 6 3.33 34.88 -50.60
CA GLU A 6 3.51 35.60 -49.35
C GLU A 6 4.40 34.74 -48.46
N ASN A 7 5.66 35.14 -48.31
CA ASN A 7 6.56 34.53 -47.34
C ASN A 7 6.15 35.01 -45.94
N GLY A 8 5.19 34.33 -45.32
CA GLY A 8 4.79 34.55 -43.93
C GLY A 8 5.91 34.09 -42.99
N GLY A 9 6.52 35.05 -42.27
CA GLY A 9 7.45 34.76 -41.19
C GLY A 9 6.70 34.58 -39.86
N PHE A 10 7.13 33.61 -39.04
CA PHE A 10 6.68 33.48 -37.65
C PHE A 10 7.10 34.71 -36.84
N THR A 11 6.18 35.26 -36.04
CA THR A 11 6.53 36.35 -35.14
C THR A 11 7.18 35.79 -33.86
N LEU A 12 8.16 36.50 -33.30
CA LEU A 12 8.75 36.14 -32.01
C LEU A 12 7.70 36.13 -30.88
N LEU A 13 6.68 36.99 -31.00
CA LEU A 13 5.57 37.08 -30.05
C LEU A 13 4.70 35.83 -30.08
N GLU A 14 4.44 35.27 -31.25
CA GLU A 14 3.66 34.04 -31.42
C GLU A 14 4.33 32.85 -30.73
N VAL A 15 5.63 32.71 -30.90
CA VAL A 15 6.40 31.66 -30.22
C VAL A 15 6.45 31.91 -28.70
N LEU A 16 6.52 33.18 -28.25
CA LEU A 16 6.57 33.52 -26.83
C LEU A 16 5.30 33.11 -26.09
N VAL A 17 4.12 33.37 -26.66
CA VAL A 17 2.84 32.97 -26.04
C VAL A 17 2.68 31.45 -26.02
N VAL A 18 3.13 30.77 -27.07
CA VAL A 18 3.07 29.30 -27.16
C VAL A 18 3.96 28.67 -26.08
N LEU A 19 5.19 29.15 -25.93
CA LEU A 19 6.10 28.65 -24.88
C LEU A 19 5.57 28.95 -23.47
N ALA A 20 4.94 30.12 -23.27
CA ALA A 20 4.29 30.45 -22.01
C ALA A 20 3.21 29.41 -21.65
N MET A 21 2.34 29.05 -22.59
CA MET A 21 1.32 28.01 -22.37
C MET A 21 1.92 26.61 -22.19
N LEU A 22 2.91 26.23 -23.00
CA LEU A 22 3.57 24.92 -22.91
C LEU A 22 4.26 24.72 -21.56
N SER A 23 4.85 25.79 -20.98
CA SER A 23 5.51 25.70 -19.67
C SER A 23 4.54 25.33 -18.55
N ILE A 24 3.31 25.86 -18.59
CA ILE A 24 2.27 25.59 -17.60
C ILE A 24 1.79 24.15 -17.73
N LEU A 25 1.54 23.67 -18.95
CA LEU A 25 1.13 22.29 -19.21
C LEU A 25 2.22 21.29 -18.80
N ALA A 26 3.48 21.57 -19.12
CA ALA A 26 4.61 20.71 -18.78
C ALA A 26 4.79 20.60 -17.25
N ALA A 27 4.66 21.70 -16.51
CA ALA A 27 4.75 21.70 -15.05
C ALA A 27 3.67 20.81 -14.40
N ALA A 28 2.42 20.93 -14.85
CA ALA A 28 1.31 20.11 -14.34
C ALA A 28 1.46 18.61 -14.71
N ALA A 29 1.92 18.32 -15.92
CA ALA A 29 2.17 16.96 -16.39
C ALA A 29 3.27 16.26 -15.57
N MET A 30 4.35 16.98 -15.22
CA MET A 30 5.45 16.40 -14.45
C MET A 30 5.02 15.98 -13.03
N VAL A 31 4.26 16.82 -12.33
CA VAL A 31 3.80 16.50 -10.96
C VAL A 31 2.83 15.31 -10.98
N SER A 32 1.86 15.30 -11.90
CA SER A 32 0.87 14.22 -11.98
C SER A 32 1.49 12.87 -12.35
N HIS A 33 2.43 12.83 -13.29
CA HIS A 33 3.12 11.60 -13.69
C HIS A 33 3.79 10.87 -12.52
N SER A 34 4.39 11.62 -11.58
CA SER A 34 5.04 11.03 -10.41
C SER A 34 4.06 10.25 -9.50
N HIS A 35 2.82 10.73 -9.37
CA HIS A 35 1.80 10.09 -8.55
C HIS A 35 1.34 8.77 -9.17
N PHE A 36 1.08 8.76 -10.48
CA PHE A 36 0.64 7.55 -11.18
C PHE A 36 1.69 6.42 -11.12
N VAL A 37 2.96 6.75 -11.31
CA VAL A 37 4.05 5.76 -11.22
C VAL A 37 4.17 5.19 -9.81
N ASN A 38 4.04 6.02 -8.78
CA ASN A 38 4.11 5.55 -7.39
C ASN A 38 2.89 4.69 -7.02
N HIS A 39 1.71 5.05 -7.50
CA HIS A 39 0.51 4.22 -7.31
C HIS A 39 0.64 2.86 -8.01
N ALA A 40 1.10 2.84 -9.27
CA ALA A 40 1.33 1.59 -9.99
C ALA A 40 2.33 0.67 -9.28
N LYS A 41 3.38 1.23 -8.65
CA LYS A 41 4.31 0.48 -7.81
C LYS A 41 3.65 -0.06 -6.55
N ALA A 42 2.85 0.75 -5.85
CA ALA A 42 2.15 0.32 -4.64
C ALA A 42 1.18 -0.84 -4.92
N VAL A 43 0.50 -0.83 -6.07
CA VAL A 43 -0.40 -1.91 -6.50
C VAL A 43 0.36 -3.23 -6.70
N GLU A 44 1.60 -3.20 -7.20
CA GLU A 44 2.43 -4.42 -7.29
C GLU A 44 2.65 -5.06 -5.92
N ALA A 45 2.95 -4.25 -4.90
CA ALA A 45 3.12 -4.73 -3.53
C ALA A 45 1.82 -5.30 -2.93
N GLU A 46 0.69 -4.64 -3.18
CA GLU A 46 -0.63 -5.08 -2.71
C GLU A 46 -1.02 -6.43 -3.33
N VAL A 47 -0.85 -6.59 -4.64
CA VAL A 47 -1.13 -7.84 -5.36
C VAL A 47 -0.28 -8.99 -4.83
N VAL A 48 1.01 -8.74 -4.61
CA VAL A 48 1.92 -9.79 -4.11
C VAL A 48 1.60 -10.18 -2.66
N LEU A 49 1.27 -9.22 -1.80
CA LEU A 49 0.85 -9.51 -0.42
C LEU A 49 -0.49 -10.27 -0.37
N ALA A 50 -1.44 -9.93 -1.24
CA ALA A 50 -2.69 -10.68 -1.37
C ALA A 50 -2.45 -12.13 -1.77
N GLU A 51 -1.54 -12.35 -2.74
CA GLU A 51 -1.20 -13.69 -3.18
C GLU A 51 -0.48 -14.49 -2.08
N ILE A 52 0.44 -13.86 -1.34
CA ILE A 52 1.06 -14.49 -0.16
C ILE A 52 0.00 -14.92 0.84
N ASN A 53 -0.95 -14.05 1.18
CA ASN A 53 -2.01 -14.39 2.12
C ASN A 53 -2.83 -15.59 1.64
N ARG A 54 -3.19 -15.62 0.35
CA ARG A 54 -3.91 -16.76 -0.24
C ARG A 54 -3.08 -18.04 -0.17
N LEU A 55 -1.80 -17.99 -0.53
CA LEU A 55 -0.91 -19.16 -0.52
C LEU A 55 -0.63 -19.65 0.89
N GLU A 56 -0.46 -18.76 1.87
CA GLU A 56 -0.31 -19.11 3.29
C GLU A 56 -1.55 -19.80 3.84
N ILE A 57 -2.76 -19.31 3.52
CA ILE A 57 -4.02 -19.96 3.91
C ILE A 57 -4.12 -21.37 3.31
N LEU A 58 -3.78 -21.53 2.03
CA LEU A 58 -3.76 -22.83 1.36
C LEU A 58 -2.69 -23.76 1.96
N TYR A 59 -1.51 -23.23 2.26
CA TYR A 59 -0.41 -23.98 2.85
C TYR A 59 -0.78 -24.46 4.27
N HIS A 60 -1.36 -23.59 5.09
CA HIS A 60 -1.87 -23.92 6.41
C HIS A 60 -3.01 -24.95 6.34
N ALA A 61 -3.90 -24.87 5.36
CA ALA A 61 -4.95 -25.88 5.16
C ALA A 61 -4.36 -27.28 4.88
N ASN A 62 -3.21 -27.36 4.21
CA ASN A 62 -2.56 -28.62 3.86
C ASN A 62 -1.59 -29.15 4.95
N HIS A 63 -0.90 -28.25 5.66
CA HIS A 63 0.19 -28.61 6.59
C HIS A 63 -0.13 -28.33 8.06
N GLY A 64 -1.20 -27.59 8.35
CA GLY A 64 -1.61 -27.21 9.71
C GLY A 64 -0.79 -26.08 10.34
N THR A 65 0.16 -25.49 9.61
CA THR A 65 1.01 -24.37 10.07
C THR A 65 1.33 -23.44 8.91
N TYR A 66 1.55 -22.15 9.21
CA TYR A 66 2.09 -21.18 8.23
C TYR A 66 3.59 -21.38 8.00
N SER A 67 4.13 -20.80 6.94
CA SER A 67 5.56 -20.87 6.61
C SER A 67 6.22 -19.47 6.63
N SER A 68 7.52 -19.40 6.90
CA SER A 68 8.31 -18.19 6.65
C SER A 68 9.03 -18.25 5.30
N ASP A 69 9.03 -19.41 4.66
CA ASP A 69 9.67 -19.63 3.36
C ASP A 69 8.65 -19.43 2.24
N VAL A 70 8.82 -18.32 1.51
CA VAL A 70 8.01 -17.95 0.34
C VAL A 70 8.09 -18.98 -0.78
N ALA A 71 9.19 -19.72 -0.90
CA ALA A 71 9.30 -20.78 -1.91
C ALA A 71 8.48 -22.03 -1.48
N ALA A 72 8.45 -22.33 -0.18
CA ALA A 72 7.71 -23.48 0.35
C ALA A 72 6.19 -23.34 0.20
N ILE A 73 5.67 -22.10 0.28
CA ILE A 73 4.24 -21.81 0.02
C ILE A 73 3.87 -21.83 -1.47
N GLY A 74 4.84 -22.04 -2.36
CA GLY A 74 4.61 -22.11 -3.80
C GLY A 74 4.55 -20.76 -4.50
N LEU A 75 5.00 -19.68 -3.85
CA LEU A 75 5.04 -18.36 -4.49
C LEU A 75 6.16 -18.34 -5.54
N THR A 76 5.76 -18.30 -6.81
CA THR A 76 6.68 -18.15 -7.94
C THR A 76 6.68 -16.70 -8.42
N LEU A 77 7.79 -16.01 -8.17
CA LEU A 77 7.92 -14.58 -8.47
C LEU A 77 8.41 -14.41 -9.91
N ALA A 78 7.52 -14.67 -10.87
CA ALA A 78 7.76 -14.52 -12.30
C ALA A 78 6.75 -13.53 -12.90
N PRO A 79 7.14 -12.26 -13.16
CA PRO A 79 8.49 -11.69 -13.14
C PRO A 79 9.03 -11.40 -11.74
N THR A 80 10.36 -11.34 -11.62
CA THR A 80 11.06 -10.88 -10.40
C THR A 80 10.61 -9.47 -10.05
N LEU A 81 10.16 -9.24 -8.81
CA LEU A 81 9.73 -7.91 -8.35
C LEU A 81 10.87 -6.90 -8.57
N LYS A 82 10.54 -5.81 -9.25
CA LYS A 82 11.53 -4.78 -9.63
C LYS A 82 11.63 -3.64 -8.63
N PHE A 83 10.56 -3.40 -7.87
CA PHE A 83 10.46 -2.24 -6.98
C PHE A 83 10.39 -2.62 -5.50
N TYR A 84 10.04 -3.87 -5.19
CA TYR A 84 9.86 -4.35 -3.83
C TYR A 84 10.63 -5.65 -3.59
N LYS A 85 11.02 -5.84 -2.33
CA LYS A 85 11.46 -7.10 -1.77
C LYS A 85 10.39 -7.57 -0.79
N VAL A 86 10.07 -8.86 -0.84
CA VAL A 86 9.15 -9.49 0.12
C VAL A 86 9.94 -10.23 1.19
N GLU A 87 9.52 -10.10 2.44
CA GLU A 87 9.98 -10.91 3.57
C GLU A 87 8.74 -11.41 4.34
N VAL A 88 8.76 -12.67 4.80
CA VAL A 88 7.69 -13.29 5.60
C VAL A 88 8.28 -13.75 6.94
N TRP A 89 7.56 -13.52 8.03
CA TRP A 89 7.92 -13.91 9.37
C TRP A 89 6.75 -14.62 10.04
N LEU A 90 7.05 -15.68 10.79
CA LEU A 90 6.05 -16.38 11.57
C LEU A 90 5.90 -15.72 12.94
N GLY A 91 4.66 -15.68 13.42
CA GLY A 91 4.29 -15.34 14.78
C GLY A 91 3.67 -16.54 15.49
N ASP A 92 3.57 -16.45 16.82
CA ASP A 92 2.78 -17.38 17.65
C ASP A 92 3.00 -18.88 17.34
N GLY A 93 4.27 -19.28 17.15
CA GLY A 93 4.63 -20.67 16.89
C GLY A 93 4.14 -21.23 15.55
N GLY A 94 3.82 -20.38 14.57
CA GLY A 94 3.36 -20.78 13.24
C GLY A 94 1.83 -20.72 13.07
N THR A 95 1.12 -20.13 14.03
CA THR A 95 -0.34 -19.92 13.98
C THR A 95 -0.72 -18.50 13.51
N SER A 96 0.25 -17.61 13.37
CA SER A 96 0.12 -16.30 12.75
C SER A 96 1.30 -16.05 11.83
N PHE A 97 1.14 -15.15 10.85
CA PHE A 97 2.25 -14.74 9.98
C PHE A 97 2.18 -13.24 9.68
N GLN A 98 3.33 -12.68 9.37
CA GLN A 98 3.50 -11.32 8.92
C GLN A 98 4.28 -11.33 7.61
N ALA A 99 3.77 -10.67 6.57
CA ALA A 99 4.46 -10.49 5.31
C ALA A 99 4.69 -9.01 5.06
N ALA A 100 5.88 -8.60 4.64
CA ALA A 100 6.14 -7.21 4.26
C ALA A 100 6.71 -7.10 2.85
N ALA A 101 6.19 -6.13 2.11
CA ALA A 101 6.75 -5.64 0.86
C ALA A 101 7.53 -4.35 1.14
N ILE A 102 8.86 -4.45 1.10
CA ILE A 102 9.81 -3.38 1.39
C ILE A 102 10.31 -2.79 0.07
N PRO A 103 10.16 -1.49 -0.19
CA PRO A 103 10.64 -0.88 -1.43
C PRO A 103 12.17 -0.91 -1.50
N LEU A 104 12.70 -1.16 -2.69
CA LEU A 104 14.15 -1.21 -2.94
C LEU A 104 14.77 0.21 -2.90
N PHE A 105 16.08 0.26 -2.64
CA PHE A 105 16.82 1.52 -2.49
C PHE A 105 16.63 2.46 -3.70
N GLY A 106 16.35 3.74 -3.43
CA GLY A 106 16.08 4.75 -4.46
C GLY A 106 14.67 5.36 -4.42
N GLN A 107 13.80 4.88 -3.53
CA GLN A 107 12.40 5.32 -3.40
C GLN A 107 12.07 5.70 -1.93
N ARG A 108 12.87 6.57 -1.30
CA ARG A 108 12.77 6.89 0.16
C ARG A 108 11.42 7.47 0.62
N THR A 109 10.55 7.87 -0.31
CA THR A 109 9.21 8.38 -0.03
C THR A 109 8.10 7.31 -0.05
N GLN A 110 8.38 6.07 -0.46
CA GLN A 110 7.37 5.02 -0.47
C GLN A 110 7.34 4.27 0.88
N PRO A 111 6.16 4.15 1.53
CA PRO A 111 6.03 3.30 2.69
C PRO A 111 6.19 1.83 2.27
N ALA A 112 6.74 1.02 3.17
CA ALA A 112 6.59 -0.43 3.05
C ALA A 112 5.16 -0.82 3.41
N LEU A 113 4.69 -1.91 2.82
CA LEU A 113 3.39 -2.47 3.13
C LEU A 113 3.58 -3.72 3.98
N VAL A 114 2.89 -3.80 5.11
CA VAL A 114 2.97 -4.93 6.05
C VAL A 114 1.58 -5.53 6.19
N LEU A 115 1.48 -6.81 5.88
CA LEU A 115 0.32 -7.65 6.09
C LEU A 115 0.55 -8.49 7.34
N THR A 116 -0.38 -8.43 8.28
CA THR A 116 -0.35 -9.24 9.50
C THR A 116 -1.60 -10.09 9.54
N HIS A 117 -1.43 -11.41 9.63
CA HIS A 117 -2.52 -12.38 9.74
C HIS A 117 -2.51 -12.99 11.14
N THR A 118 -3.54 -12.72 11.92
CA THR A 118 -3.77 -13.32 13.25
C THR A 118 -5.13 -14.00 13.30
N ARG A 119 -5.44 -14.61 14.46
CA ARG A 119 -6.73 -15.29 14.69
C ARG A 119 -7.93 -14.33 14.59
N GLU A 120 -7.71 -13.05 14.86
CA GLU A 120 -8.71 -11.99 14.86
C GLU A 120 -9.01 -11.47 13.44
N GLY A 121 -8.13 -11.74 12.48
CA GLY A 121 -8.26 -11.32 11.09
C GLY A 121 -6.92 -10.95 10.45
N THR A 122 -6.99 -10.42 9.23
CA THR A 122 -5.80 -9.90 8.54
C THR A 122 -5.87 -8.39 8.49
N THR A 123 -4.76 -7.72 8.80
CA THR A 123 -4.63 -6.26 8.70
C THR A 123 -3.52 -5.88 7.73
N LEU A 124 -3.74 -4.78 7.01
CA LEU A 124 -2.75 -4.15 6.14
C LEU A 124 -2.36 -2.79 6.69
N GLN A 125 -1.07 -2.59 6.93
CA GLN A 125 -0.52 -1.32 7.42
C GLN A 125 0.59 -0.78 6.51
N LYS A 126 0.56 0.53 6.27
CA LYS A 126 1.64 1.28 5.60
C LYS A 126 2.64 1.72 6.66
N LYS A 127 3.88 1.23 6.60
CA LYS A 127 4.94 1.53 7.57
C LYS A 127 6.16 2.13 6.90
N GLU A 128 6.70 3.18 7.50
CA GLU A 128 7.93 3.81 6.98
C GLU A 128 9.13 2.88 7.11
N VAL A 129 9.90 2.75 6.02
CA VAL A 129 11.03 1.81 5.90
C VAL A 129 12.07 2.01 7.00
N GLY A 130 12.31 3.26 7.43
CA GLY A 130 13.24 3.59 8.51
C GLY A 130 12.86 3.01 9.88
N THR A 131 11.58 2.70 10.10
CA THR A 131 11.08 2.12 11.36
C THR A 131 11.07 0.59 11.36
N LEU A 132 11.16 -0.06 10.20
CA LEU A 132 11.20 -1.53 10.07
C LEU A 132 12.55 -2.12 10.49
N ALA A 133 13.64 -1.37 10.32
CA ALA A 133 14.97 -1.78 10.78
C ALA A 133 15.05 -2.00 12.31
N ARG A 134 14.13 -1.41 13.08
CA ARG A 134 14.06 -1.57 14.55
C ARG A 134 13.31 -2.82 15.00
N GLN A 135 12.51 -3.45 14.12
CA GLN A 135 11.82 -4.73 14.41
C GLN A 135 12.69 -5.96 14.17
N ARG A 136 13.89 -5.80 13.58
CA ARG A 136 14.85 -6.90 13.37
C ARG A 136 15.59 -7.36 14.64
N GLY A 137 15.46 -6.64 15.76
CA GLY A 137 16.02 -7.03 17.06
C GLY A 137 14.93 -7.61 17.96
N GLY A 138 15.06 -8.88 18.34
CA GLY A 138 14.11 -9.61 19.16
C GLY A 138 13.53 -8.78 20.31
N GLY A 139 12.20 -8.74 20.36
CA GLY A 139 11.45 -8.04 21.39
C GLY A 139 9.99 -8.45 21.28
N SER A 140 9.61 -9.39 22.11
CA SER A 140 8.21 -9.65 22.47
C SER A 140 7.50 -8.35 22.86
N LEU A 141 6.29 -8.16 22.29
CA LEU A 141 5.13 -7.44 22.87
C LEU A 141 5.15 -5.89 22.82
N PRO A 142 3.99 -5.18 22.80
CA PRO A 142 2.75 -5.58 23.51
C PRO A 142 1.43 -5.55 22.73
N VAL A 143 0.55 -6.44 23.18
CA VAL A 143 -0.90 -6.24 23.26
C VAL A 143 -1.14 -4.85 23.87
N GLY A 144 -1.52 -3.90 23.02
CA GLY A 144 -1.96 -2.57 23.44
C GLY A 144 -3.40 -2.63 23.92
N MET A 145 -3.59 -3.18 25.12
CA MET A 145 -4.77 -2.89 25.93
C MET A 145 -4.58 -1.47 26.48
N SER A 146 -5.32 -0.49 25.97
CA SER A 146 -5.44 0.81 26.64
C SER A 146 -6.57 0.74 27.66
N SER A 147 -6.21 0.55 28.93
CA SER A 147 -7.06 0.83 30.09
C SER A 147 -6.37 1.87 30.96
N THR A 148 -7.08 2.95 31.30
CA THR A 148 -7.11 3.73 32.57
C THR A 148 -7.77 5.09 32.26
N ALA A 149 -8.74 5.66 33.00
CA ALA A 149 -9.17 5.46 34.37
C ALA A 149 -10.65 5.89 34.60
N GLU A 150 -11.33 5.17 35.50
CA GLU A 150 -12.33 5.54 36.53
C GLU A 150 -13.47 6.57 36.29
N GLY A 151 -14.70 6.04 36.09
CA GLY A 151 -15.97 6.38 36.80
C GLY A 151 -16.92 7.47 36.24
N PRO A 152 -18.27 7.40 36.46
CA PRO A 152 -19.16 6.28 36.79
C PRO A 152 -20.32 6.05 35.78
N MET A 153 -20.87 4.85 35.86
CA MET A 153 -22.17 4.32 35.41
C MET A 153 -23.22 5.29 34.82
N GLU A 154 -23.59 5.10 33.54
CA GLU A 154 -24.93 5.38 33.03
C GLU A 154 -25.45 4.21 32.18
N ILE A 155 -26.68 3.80 32.48
CA ILE A 155 -27.50 2.86 31.74
C ILE A 155 -28.22 3.63 30.64
N SER A 156 -28.05 3.25 29.37
CA SER A 156 -29.03 3.61 28.32
C SER A 156 -28.98 2.70 27.09
N THR A 157 -30.02 1.87 27.00
CA THR A 157 -30.82 1.48 25.83
C THR A 157 -30.33 1.86 24.42
N GLY A 158 -30.09 0.83 23.59
CA GLY A 158 -30.66 0.65 22.24
C GLY A 158 -30.21 1.52 21.05
N THR A 159 -30.27 0.90 19.86
CA THR A 159 -30.22 1.43 18.47
C THR A 159 -28.84 1.45 17.74
N PRO A 160 -28.81 1.39 16.39
CA PRO A 160 -28.09 0.37 15.61
C PRO A 160 -26.70 0.83 15.12
N ARG A 161 -25.83 -0.14 14.81
CA ARG A 161 -24.48 0.08 14.26
C ARG A 161 -24.52 0.93 12.98
N LYS A 162 -24.16 2.20 13.09
CA LYS A 162 -23.76 3.04 11.95
C LYS A 162 -22.32 2.67 11.56
N ALA A 163 -22.14 2.44 10.26
CA ALA A 163 -20.84 2.30 9.61
C ALA A 163 -19.93 3.48 9.98
N GLN A 164 -18.82 3.17 10.64
CA GLN A 164 -17.82 4.15 11.02
C GLN A 164 -16.96 4.43 9.79
N GLN A 165 -17.26 5.55 9.12
CA GLN A 165 -16.45 6.10 8.05
C GLN A 165 -15.21 6.76 8.68
N GLU A 166 -14.08 6.05 8.66
CA GLU A 166 -12.81 6.57 9.17
C GLU A 166 -12.18 7.57 8.19
N ASP A 167 -11.58 8.62 8.76
CA ASP A 167 -10.98 9.78 8.08
C ASP A 167 -9.76 9.38 7.23
N CYS A 168 -9.96 9.19 5.92
CA CYS A 168 -8.94 8.72 4.96
C CYS A 168 -7.73 9.65 4.70
N ARG A 169 -7.58 10.75 5.45
CA ARG A 169 -6.45 11.67 5.32
C ARG A 169 -5.20 11.22 6.09
N LYS A 170 -5.38 10.33 7.07
CA LYS A 170 -4.33 9.69 7.85
C LYS A 170 -4.42 8.20 7.51
N GLY A 171 -3.47 7.64 6.77
CA GLY A 171 -3.56 6.26 6.26
C GLY A 171 -4.08 5.29 7.33
N GLY A 172 -5.32 4.84 7.15
CA GLY A 172 -6.03 3.98 8.09
C GLY A 172 -5.66 2.51 7.91
N GLU A 173 -5.86 1.74 8.98
CA GLU A 173 -5.69 0.29 9.00
C GLU A 173 -6.81 -0.35 8.16
N ALA A 174 -6.43 -1.08 7.11
CA ALA A 174 -7.42 -1.82 6.32
C ALA A 174 -7.54 -3.25 6.88
N THR A 175 -8.77 -3.67 7.17
CA THR A 175 -9.10 -5.06 7.48
C THR A 175 -9.36 -5.82 6.18
N VAL A 176 -8.77 -6.99 6.02
CA VAL A 176 -9.06 -7.87 4.88
C VAL A 176 -10.33 -8.65 5.17
N ALA A 177 -11.25 -8.68 4.21
CA ALA A 177 -12.48 -9.46 4.31
C ALA A 177 -12.17 -10.98 4.32
N ALA A 178 -13.04 -11.74 4.98
CA ALA A 178 -12.85 -13.18 5.23
C ALA A 178 -12.86 -14.06 3.96
N ASP A 179 -13.15 -13.49 2.79
CA ASP A 179 -13.14 -14.14 1.48
C ASP A 179 -11.77 -14.06 0.77
N GLY A 180 -10.76 -13.48 1.42
CA GLY A 180 -9.42 -13.31 0.83
C GLY A 180 -9.38 -12.28 -0.30
N LEU A 181 -10.49 -11.58 -0.53
CA LEU A 181 -10.56 -10.44 -1.41
C LEU A 181 -10.16 -9.23 -0.58
N LEU A 182 -9.00 -8.63 -0.87
CA LEU A 182 -8.70 -7.30 -0.36
C LEU A 182 -9.84 -6.40 -0.83
N ASP A 183 -10.58 -5.82 0.11
CA ASP A 183 -11.57 -4.82 -0.23
C ASP A 183 -10.80 -3.65 -0.87
N MET A 184 -10.89 -3.57 -2.20
CA MET A 184 -10.20 -2.60 -3.05
C MET A 184 -10.67 -1.16 -2.78
N ASN A 185 -11.48 -0.94 -1.75
CA ASN A 185 -11.85 0.37 -1.27
C ASN A 185 -10.71 1.03 -0.47
N PHE A 186 -9.49 0.91 -0.99
CA PHE A 186 -8.36 1.74 -0.58
C PHE A 186 -8.62 3.14 -1.12
N CYS A 187 -9.41 3.91 -0.35
CA CYS A 187 -9.80 5.30 -0.60
C CYS A 187 -9.32 5.86 -1.94
N LEU A 188 -10.13 5.57 -2.97
CA LEU A 188 -10.02 6.14 -4.30
C LEU A 188 -9.85 7.65 -4.13
N LYS A 189 -8.65 8.14 -4.44
CA LYS A 189 -8.32 9.56 -4.51
C LYS A 189 -8.38 10.02 -5.95
#